data_AF-A0A973NPE1-F1
#
_entry.id   AF-A0A973NPE1-F1
#
_cell.length_a   1.000
_cell.length_b   1.000
_cell.length_c   1.000
_cell.angle_alpha   90.00
_cell.angle_beta   90.00
_cell.angle_gamma   90.00
#
_symmetry.space_group_name_H-M   'P 1'
#
loop_
_entity.id
_entity.type
_entity.pdbx_description
1 polymer ?
#
loop_
_entity_poly.entity_id
_entity_poly.type
_entity_poly.pdbx_seq_one_letter_code
_entity_poly.pdbx_strand_id
1 'polypeptide(L)'
;MRDEFSDEDDSHLKPPGYPEGLYHRVAERFPELGHYAVAEPPELPPKEAMVGDAIDDLADIVRDLQEVVWRAEHQSENDARWYFRLLFQIHWGRHLRELSLYLHSQQWG
;
A
#
# COMPACT_ATOMS: atom_id res chain seq x y z
N MET A 1 3.73 -46.29 2.37
CA MET A 1 2.55 -45.93 1.56
C MET A 1 1.47 -45.45 2.50
N ARG A 2 1.41 -44.14 2.69
CA ARG A 2 0.28 -43.40 3.27
C ARG A 2 0.48 -41.92 2.92
N ASP A 3 -0.36 -41.49 1.98
CA ASP A 3 -0.88 -40.16 1.67
C ASP A 3 0.17 -39.04 1.53
N GLU A 4 0.62 -38.73 0.31
CA GLU A 4 -0.08 -37.78 -0.58
C GLU A 4 -0.42 -36.48 0.15
N PHE A 5 0.62 -35.76 0.58
CA PHE A 5 0.60 -34.32 0.41
C PHE A 5 0.68 -34.09 -1.10
N SER A 6 -0.45 -34.19 -1.80
CA SER A 6 -0.54 -33.52 -3.09
C SER A 6 -0.23 -32.07 -2.79
N ASP A 7 0.83 -31.56 -3.41
CA ASP A 7 0.97 -30.14 -3.69
C ASP A 7 -0.28 -29.76 -4.51
N GLU A 8 -1.42 -29.61 -3.83
CA GLU A 8 -2.62 -29.00 -4.38
C GLU A 8 -2.17 -27.59 -4.72
N ASP A 9 -1.90 -27.43 -6.01
CA ASP A 9 -1.85 -26.19 -6.75
C ASP A 9 -2.29 -25.01 -5.89
N ASP A 10 -1.33 -24.41 -5.19
CA ASP A 10 -1.48 -23.14 -4.50
C ASP A 10 -1.52 -22.02 -5.55
N SER A 11 -2.41 -22.20 -6.53
CA SER A 11 -2.93 -21.13 -7.35
C SER A 11 -3.84 -20.29 -6.46
N HIS A 12 -3.24 -19.70 -5.42
CA HIS A 12 -3.59 -18.38 -4.96
C HIS A 12 -3.61 -17.50 -6.21
N LEU A 13 -4.78 -17.41 -6.83
CA LEU A 13 -5.08 -16.49 -7.91
C LEU A 13 -4.53 -15.15 -7.43
N LYS A 14 -3.46 -14.70 -8.07
CA LYS A 14 -2.89 -13.40 -7.75
C LYS A 14 -3.87 -12.37 -8.26
N PRO A 15 -4.07 -11.25 -7.54
CA PRO A 15 -4.84 -10.15 -8.08
C PRO A 15 -4.31 -9.80 -9.48
N PRO A 16 -5.18 -9.39 -10.41
CA PRO A 16 -4.73 -8.93 -11.71
C PRO A 16 -3.65 -7.86 -11.52
N GLY A 17 -2.65 -7.87 -12.40
CA GLY A 17 -1.57 -6.88 -12.39
C GLY A 17 -2.15 -5.47 -12.31
N TYR A 18 -1.49 -4.62 -11.51
CA TYR A 18 -1.99 -3.28 -11.19
C TYR A 18 -2.24 -2.45 -12.46
N PRO A 19 -3.30 -1.61 -12.48
CA PRO A 19 -3.66 -0.86 -13.67
C PRO A 19 -2.57 0.14 -14.03
N GLU A 20 -1.97 -0.02 -15.21
CA GLU A 20 -0.96 0.87 -15.74
C GLU A 20 -1.40 2.34 -15.65
N GLY A 21 -0.46 3.23 -15.34
CA GLY A 21 -0.71 4.67 -15.27
C GLY A 21 -1.54 5.14 -14.07
N LEU A 22 -1.70 4.33 -13.01
CA LEU A 22 -2.40 4.78 -11.79
C LEU A 22 -1.79 6.05 -11.21
N TYR A 23 -0.45 6.10 -11.09
CA TYR A 23 0.28 7.30 -10.67
C TYR A 23 -0.14 8.54 -11.46
N HIS A 24 -0.10 8.47 -12.79
CA HIS A 24 -0.47 9.59 -13.67
C HIS A 24 -1.92 10.04 -13.45
N ARG A 25 -2.86 9.09 -13.33
CA ARG A 25 -4.26 9.39 -13.04
C ARG A 25 -4.47 10.06 -11.69
N VAL A 26 -3.64 9.73 -10.69
CA VAL A 26 -3.66 10.38 -9.37
C VAL A 26 -3.05 11.77 -9.48
N ALA A 27 -1.89 11.92 -10.12
CA ALA A 27 -1.22 13.21 -10.34
C ALA A 27 -2.12 14.23 -11.05
N GLU A 28 -2.86 13.81 -12.08
CA GLU A 28 -3.82 14.67 -12.79
C GLU A 28 -4.95 15.19 -11.90
N ARG A 29 -5.33 14.44 -10.86
CA ARG A 29 -6.41 14.80 -9.93
C ARG A 29 -5.93 15.64 -8.76
N PHE A 30 -4.65 15.56 -8.42
CA PHE A 30 -4.05 16.22 -7.26
C PHE A 30 -2.76 16.96 -7.66
N PRO A 31 -2.85 17.93 -8.58
CA PRO A 31 -1.67 18.61 -9.14
C PRO A 31 -0.87 19.42 -8.12
N GLU A 32 -1.46 19.73 -6.96
CA GLU A 32 -0.82 20.44 -5.86
C GLU A 32 0.04 19.56 -4.94
N LEU A 33 -0.12 18.23 -5.01
CA LEU A 33 0.65 17.31 -4.18
C LEU A 33 2.03 17.03 -4.79
N GLY A 34 3.00 16.76 -3.94
CA GLY A 34 4.36 16.43 -4.35
C GLY A 34 5.16 15.76 -3.24
N HIS A 35 6.48 15.93 -3.29
CA HIS A 35 7.38 15.30 -2.34
C HIS A 35 7.36 15.97 -0.95
N TYR A 36 7.58 15.18 0.09
CA TYR A 36 7.67 15.66 1.46
C TYR A 36 8.73 14.91 2.28
N ALA A 37 9.23 15.54 3.34
CA ALA A 37 10.18 14.89 4.24
C ALA A 37 9.45 13.93 5.19
N VAL A 38 9.93 12.69 5.28
CA VAL A 38 9.38 11.68 6.19
C VAL A 38 10.07 11.80 7.56
N ALA A 39 9.26 11.85 8.61
CA ALA A 39 9.76 11.87 9.98
C ALA A 39 9.86 10.44 10.52
N GLU A 40 11.08 9.91 10.59
CA GLU A 40 11.37 8.64 11.28
C GLU A 40 11.99 8.88 12.66
N PRO A 41 11.84 7.94 13.60
CA PRO A 41 12.64 7.93 14.82
C PRO A 41 14.13 8.02 14.47
N PRO A 42 14.90 8.91 15.12
CA PRO A 42 16.30 9.11 14.77
C PRO A 42 17.12 7.84 15.07
N GLU A 43 17.84 7.36 14.07
CA GLU A 43 18.88 6.36 14.26
C GLU A 43 20.19 6.99 14.74
N LEU A 44 21.02 6.20 15.42
CA LEU A 44 22.37 6.59 15.84
C LEU A 44 23.40 5.63 15.23
N PRO A 45 24.25 6.08 14.28
CA PRO A 45 24.36 7.46 13.76
C PRO A 45 23.18 7.88 12.85
N PRO A 46 22.96 9.20 12.64
CA PRO A 46 21.88 9.69 11.78
C PRO A 46 22.02 9.18 10.35
N LYS A 47 20.92 8.72 9.77
CA LYS A 47 20.79 8.44 8.33
C LYS A 47 20.31 9.68 7.57
N GLU A 48 20.45 9.64 6.25
CA GLU A 48 19.85 10.64 5.36
C GLU A 48 18.33 10.67 5.55
N ALA A 49 17.74 11.86 5.45
CA ALA A 49 16.30 12.03 5.57
C ALA A 49 15.58 11.33 4.42
N MET A 50 14.53 10.59 4.74
CA MET A 50 13.68 9.96 3.74
C MET A 50 12.73 11.00 3.10
N VAL A 51 12.47 10.82 1.81
CA VAL A 51 11.52 11.62 1.04
C VAL A 51 10.35 10.73 0.63
N GLY A 52 9.14 11.14 0.97
CA GLY A 52 7.90 10.54 0.51
C GLY A 52 7.39 11.25 -0.74
N ASP A 53 6.61 10.54 -1.56
CA ASP A 53 5.89 11.08 -2.72
C ASP A 53 4.38 10.90 -2.47
N ALA A 54 3.66 12.00 -2.28
CA ALA A 54 2.23 11.95 -1.96
C ALA A 54 1.37 11.34 -3.08
N ILE A 55 1.81 11.42 -4.34
CA ILE A 55 1.11 10.78 -5.46
C ILE A 55 1.34 9.27 -5.42
N ASP A 56 2.56 8.84 -5.13
CA ASP A 56 2.91 7.42 -4.96
C ASP A 56 2.15 6.83 -3.77
N ASP A 57 2.11 7.52 -2.63
CA ASP A 57 1.37 7.09 -1.44
C ASP A 57 -0.11 6.84 -1.74
N LEU A 58 -0.76 7.77 -2.46
CA LEU A 58 -2.16 7.62 -2.88
C LEU A 58 -2.35 6.46 -3.85
N ALA A 59 -1.45 6.29 -4.81
CA ALA A 59 -1.48 5.16 -5.72
C ALA A 59 -1.35 3.84 -4.95
N ASP A 60 -0.48 3.78 -3.96
CA ASP A 60 -0.16 2.57 -3.20
C ASP A 60 -1.26 2.17 -2.25
N ILE A 61 -1.88 3.13 -1.57
CA ILE A 61 -3.09 2.90 -0.78
C ILE A 61 -4.20 2.34 -1.67
N VAL A 62 -4.40 2.90 -2.88
CA VAL A 62 -5.41 2.39 -3.81
C VAL A 62 -5.09 0.96 -4.25
N ARG A 63 -3.84 0.67 -4.61
CA ARG A 63 -3.40 -0.66 -5.05
C ARG A 63 -3.64 -1.72 -3.97
N ASP A 64 -3.22 -1.44 -2.74
CA ASP A 64 -3.36 -2.38 -1.64
C ASP A 64 -4.83 -2.64 -1.28
N LEU A 65 -5.66 -1.61 -1.26
CA LEU A 65 -7.08 -1.76 -0.97
C LEU A 65 -7.84 -2.43 -2.12
N GLN A 66 -7.41 -2.25 -3.38
CA GLN A 66 -7.94 -2.99 -4.52
C GLN A 66 -7.63 -4.48 -4.42
N GLU A 67 -6.44 -4.87 -3.93
CA GLU A 67 -6.13 -6.27 -3.66
C GLU A 67 -7.07 -6.85 -2.59
N VAL A 68 -7.33 -6.11 -1.51
CA VAL A 68 -8.28 -6.54 -0.46
C VAL A 68 -9.68 -6.75 -1.02
N VAL A 69 -10.18 -5.81 -1.83
CA VAL A 69 -11.50 -5.93 -2.47
C VAL A 69 -11.55 -7.13 -3.41
N TRP A 70 -10.53 -7.30 -4.25
CA TRP A 70 -10.46 -8.40 -5.19
C TRP A 70 -10.46 -9.76 -4.47
N ARG A 71 -9.73 -9.89 -3.36
CA ARG A 71 -9.72 -11.11 -2.52
C ARG A 71 -11.08 -11.39 -1.88
N ALA A 72 -11.80 -10.35 -1.46
CA ALA A 72 -13.15 -10.51 -0.93
C ALA A 72 -14.13 -11.02 -1.99
N GLU A 73 -13.94 -10.61 -3.25
CA GLU A 73 -14.80 -10.98 -4.38
C GLU A 73 -14.46 -12.36 -4.98
N HIS A 74 -13.19 -12.77 -4.97
CA HIS A 74 -12.71 -13.92 -5.74
C HIS A 74 -12.14 -15.07 -4.89
N GLN A 75 -11.88 -14.83 -3.60
CA GLN A 75 -11.34 -15.84 -2.69
C GLN A 75 -12.27 -16.05 -1.50
N SER A 76 -11.98 -15.43 -0.36
CA SER A 76 -12.80 -15.54 0.84
C SER A 76 -12.71 -14.28 1.69
N GLU A 77 -13.72 -14.08 2.53
CA GLU A 77 -13.71 -12.99 3.51
C GLU A 77 -12.53 -13.11 4.49
N ASN A 78 -12.13 -14.34 4.88
CA ASN A 78 -11.00 -14.56 5.76
C ASN A 78 -9.68 -14.15 5.10
N ASP A 79 -9.49 -14.47 3.82
CA ASP A 79 -8.31 -14.08 3.06
C ASP A 79 -8.25 -12.55 2.91
N ALA A 80 -9.36 -11.91 2.54
CA ALA A 80 -9.45 -10.45 2.45
C ALA A 80 -9.12 -9.77 3.79
N ARG A 81 -9.65 -10.28 4.91
CA ARG A 81 -9.34 -9.76 6.26
C ARG A 81 -7.87 -9.95 6.63
N TRP A 82 -7.29 -11.08 6.25
CA TRP A 82 -5.87 -11.33 6.48
C TRP A 82 -5.00 -10.35 5.69
N TYR A 83 -5.26 -10.18 4.39
CA TYR A 83 -4.51 -9.26 3.53
C TYR A 83 -4.71 -7.80 3.91
N PHE A 84 -5.91 -7.40 4.30
CA PHE A 84 -6.15 -6.05 4.81
C PHE A 84 -5.22 -5.72 5.99
N ARG A 85 -5.08 -6.66 6.94
CA ARG A 85 -4.21 -6.50 8.10
C ARG A 85 -2.72 -6.58 7.74
N LEU A 86 -2.35 -7.53 6.87
CA LEU A 86 -0.97 -7.68 6.44
C LEU A 86 -0.48 -6.42 5.74
N LEU A 87 -1.19 -5.99 4.69
CA LEU A 87 -0.79 -4.83 3.88
C LEU A 87 -0.83 -3.54 4.72
N PHE A 88 -1.70 -3.45 5.72
CA PHE A 88 -1.67 -2.32 6.66
C PHE A 88 -0.34 -2.26 7.42
N GLN A 89 0.12 -3.40 7.91
CA GLN A 89 1.33 -3.49 8.73
C GLN A 89 2.60 -3.25 7.92
N ILE A 90 2.62 -3.67 6.66
CA ILE A 90 3.85 -3.68 5.85
C ILE A 90 3.89 -2.61 4.75
N HIS A 91 2.76 -1.97 4.42
CA HIS A 91 2.65 -1.09 3.25
C HIS A 91 1.63 0.07 3.43
N TRP A 92 0.36 -0.04 2.97
CA TRP A 92 -0.57 1.10 2.94
C TRP A 92 -0.76 1.83 4.28
N GLY A 93 -0.59 1.15 5.42
CA GLY A 93 -0.71 1.80 6.73
C GLY A 93 0.40 2.83 6.99
N ARG A 94 1.61 2.58 6.48
CA ARG A 94 2.73 3.52 6.54
C ARG A 94 2.47 4.73 5.63
N HIS A 95 2.17 4.48 4.36
CA HIS A 95 1.84 5.52 3.38
C HIS A 95 0.68 6.41 3.87
N LEU A 96 -0.39 5.81 4.40
CA LEU A 96 -1.52 6.57 4.94
C LEU A 96 -1.09 7.50 6.08
N ARG A 97 -0.26 7.02 7.01
CA ARG A 97 0.18 7.81 8.16
C ARG A 97 1.06 8.98 7.73
N GLU A 98 2.02 8.73 6.86
CA GLU A 98 2.96 9.74 6.36
C GLU A 98 2.23 10.79 5.52
N LEU A 99 1.40 10.35 4.57
CA LEU A 99 0.55 11.22 3.76
C LEU A 99 -0.40 12.07 4.62
N SER A 100 -1.06 11.49 5.63
CA SER A 100 -1.97 12.24 6.50
C SER A 100 -1.27 13.39 7.24
N LEU A 101 -0.02 13.19 7.67
CA LEU A 101 0.78 14.24 8.30
C LEU A 101 1.17 15.33 7.29
N TYR A 102 1.56 14.94 6.08
CA TYR A 102 1.86 15.89 5.00
C TYR A 102 0.64 16.75 4.65
N LEU A 103 -0.52 16.12 4.41
CA LEU A 103 -1.76 16.84 4.09
C LEU A 103 -2.19 17.78 5.23
N HIS A 104 -2.02 17.36 6.49
CA HIS A 104 -2.27 18.24 7.62
C HIS A 104 -1.35 19.46 7.60
N SER A 105 -0.06 19.26 7.32
CA SER A 105 0.90 20.36 7.17
C SER A 105 0.53 21.30 6.02
N GLN A 106 0.08 20.78 4.88
CA GLN A 106 -0.38 21.62 3.76
C GLN A 106 -1.62 22.45 4.10
N GLN A 107 -2.56 21.88 4.85
CA GLN A 107 -3.85 22.51 5.14
C GLN A 107 -3.79 23.53 6.29
N TRP A 108 -2.89 23.34 7.25
CA TRP A 108 -2.85 24.10 8.51
C TRP A 108 -1.46 24.57 8.95
N GLY A 109 -0.40 24.24 8.21
CA GLY A 109 0.98 24.65 8.48
C GLY A 109 1.32 26.06 8.02
#